data_AF-A0A838TR20-F1
#
_entry.id   AF-A0A838TR20-F1
#
_cell.length_a   1.000
_cell.length_b   1.000
_cell.length_c   1.000
_cell.angle_alpha   90.00
_cell.angle_beta   90.00
_cell.angle_gamma   90.00
#
_symmetry.space_group_name_H-M   'P 1'
#
loop_
_entity.id
_entity.type
_entity.pdbx_description
1 polymer ?
#
loop_
_entity_poly.entity_id
_entity_poly.type
_entity_poly.pdbx_seq_one_letter_code
_entity_poly.pdbx_strand_id
1 'polypeptide(L)'
;MYKDIILKILEATDYADDREAFVQDFMRVISSQALIDLVQSLPADKQKEADKKIAASDSQATFAKTVSEYFTDEQVETAVDDASRRAITEWLKALNTTLTDEQRKKILVLSEEMQRDAESSSRS
;
A
#
# COMPACT_ATOMS: atom_id res chain seq x y z
N MET A 1 3.87 9.98 -3.93
CA MET A 1 3.92 8.89 -4.93
C MET A 1 2.67 8.02 -4.91
N TYR A 2 2.48 7.08 -3.96
CA TYR A 2 1.30 6.18 -4.00
C TYR A 2 -0.04 6.89 -3.84
N LYS A 3 -0.11 7.90 -2.97
CA LYS A 3 -1.28 8.78 -2.85
C LYS A 3 -1.70 9.36 -4.20
N ASP A 4 -0.75 9.91 -4.94
CA ASP A 4 -1.03 10.59 -6.21
C ASP A 4 -1.51 9.59 -7.27
N ILE A 5 -0.92 8.39 -7.29
CA ILE A 5 -1.36 7.29 -8.17
C ILE A 5 -2.80 6.90 -7.86
N ILE A 6 -3.13 6.67 -6.58
CA ILE A 6 -4.48 6.30 -6.16
C ILE A 6 -5.49 7.39 -6.53
N LEU A 7 -5.16 8.67 -6.28
CA LEU A 7 -6.02 9.79 -6.66
C LEU A 7 -6.30 9.83 -8.16
N LYS A 8 -5.27 9.67 -9.00
CA LYS A 8 -5.44 9.63 -10.46
C LYS A 8 -6.28 8.42 -10.90
N ILE A 9 -6.15 7.26 -10.25
CA ILE A 9 -7.01 6.10 -10.51
C ILE A 9 -8.47 6.44 -10.17
N LEU A 10 -8.73 7.01 -8.99
CA LEU A 10 -10.08 7.41 -8.56
C LEU A 10 -10.71 8.45 -9.49
N GLU A 11 -9.91 9.37 -10.02
CA GLU A 11 -10.35 10.33 -11.04
C GLU A 11 -10.68 9.62 -12.36
N ALA A 12 -9.83 8.69 -12.79
CA ALA A 12 -10.03 7.93 -14.03
C ALA A 12 -11.28 7.02 -13.99
N THR A 13 -11.67 6.56 -12.80
CA THR A 13 -12.88 5.75 -12.59
C THR A 13 -14.12 6.57 -12.23
N ASP A 14 -14.01 7.91 -12.28
CA ASP A 14 -15.08 8.83 -11.91
C ASP A 14 -15.66 8.55 -10.51
N TYR A 15 -14.79 8.16 -9.55
CA TYR A 15 -15.18 7.89 -8.17
C TYR A 15 -15.87 9.10 -7.55
N ALA A 16 -17.07 8.87 -7.02
CA ALA A 16 -18.01 9.92 -6.62
C ALA A 16 -17.88 10.36 -5.16
N ASP A 17 -17.32 9.52 -4.29
CA ASP A 17 -17.18 9.82 -2.87
C ASP A 17 -15.89 10.60 -2.58
N ASP A 18 -15.60 10.80 -1.29
CA ASP A 18 -14.41 11.49 -0.82
C ASP A 18 -13.14 10.68 -1.14
N ARG A 19 -12.42 11.15 -2.18
CA ARG A 19 -11.18 10.54 -2.67
C ARG A 19 -10.04 10.65 -1.65
N GLU A 20 -9.99 11.73 -0.88
CA GLU A 20 -8.93 11.92 0.12
C GLU A 20 -9.13 10.97 1.30
N ALA A 21 -10.37 10.81 1.76
CA ALA A 21 -10.71 9.83 2.79
C ALA A 21 -10.40 8.40 2.30
N PHE A 22 -10.78 8.07 1.06
CA PHE A 22 -10.47 6.76 0.46
C PHE A 22 -8.96 6.50 0.45
N VAL A 23 -8.15 7.45 -0.03
CA VAL A 23 -6.70 7.29 -0.09
C VAL A 23 -6.11 7.08 1.30
N GLN A 24 -6.56 7.84 2.29
CA GLN A 24 -6.09 7.71 3.66
C GLN A 24 -6.39 6.31 4.22
N ASP A 25 -7.61 5.82 4.04
CA ASP A 25 -7.99 4.49 4.51
C ASP A 25 -7.28 3.38 3.75
N PHE A 26 -7.15 3.50 2.43
CA PHE A 26 -6.46 2.54 1.58
C PHE A 26 -5.00 2.39 2.01
N MET A 27 -4.28 3.51 2.18
CA MET A 27 -2.90 3.50 2.64
C MET A 27 -2.78 2.95 4.06
N ARG A 28 -3.69 3.34 4.96
CA ARG A 28 -3.71 2.84 6.35
C ARG A 28 -3.84 1.33 6.42
N VAL A 29 -4.74 0.74 5.62
CA VAL A 29 -4.96 -0.71 5.56
C VAL A 29 -3.71 -1.41 5.03
N ILE A 30 -3.12 -0.91 3.94
CA ILE A 30 -1.91 -1.50 3.34
C ILE A 30 -0.74 -1.45 4.30
N SER A 31 -0.47 -0.30 4.92
CA SER A 31 0.63 -0.17 5.87
C SER A 31 0.42 -1.10 7.06
N SER A 32 -0.82 -1.25 7.55
CA SER A 32 -1.11 -2.18 8.65
C SER A 32 -0.86 -3.63 8.23
N GLN A 33 -1.29 -4.04 7.04
CA GLN A 33 -1.06 -5.39 6.54
C GLN A 33 0.43 -5.67 6.33
N ALA A 34 1.20 -4.72 5.78
CA ALA A 34 2.63 -4.88 5.57
C ALA A 34 3.39 -5.13 6.89
N LEU A 35 3.02 -4.38 7.93
CA LEU A 35 3.58 -4.56 9.27
C LEU A 35 3.17 -5.89 9.91
N ILE A 36 1.94 -6.36 9.69
CA ILE A 36 1.49 -7.70 10.12
C ILE A 36 2.30 -8.78 9.41
N ASP A 37 2.47 -8.67 8.09
CA ASP A 37 3.24 -9.62 7.29
C ASP A 37 4.70 -9.68 7.74
N LEU A 38 5.30 -8.54 8.09
CA LEU A 38 6.64 -8.48 8.70
C LEU A 38 6.68 -9.26 10.01
N VAL A 39 5.75 -9.01 10.95
CA VAL A 39 5.70 -9.75 12.22
C VAL A 39 5.52 -11.25 11.99
N GLN A 40 4.70 -11.64 11.00
CA GLN A 40 4.49 -13.04 10.63
C GLN A 40 5.71 -13.70 9.97
N SER A 41 6.65 -12.91 9.44
CA SER A 41 7.92 -13.42 8.89
C SER A 41 8.95 -13.77 9.97
N LEU A 42 8.71 -13.37 11.23
CA LEU A 42 9.60 -13.69 12.34
C LEU A 42 9.62 -15.19 12.66
N PRO A 43 10.70 -15.70 13.25
CA PRO A 43 10.70 -16.99 13.92
C PRO A 43 9.54 -17.11 14.92
N ALA A 44 8.95 -18.31 15.03
CA ALA A 44 7.70 -18.54 15.77
C ALA A 44 7.74 -18.13 17.26
N ASP A 45 8.92 -18.16 17.89
CA ASP A 45 9.16 -17.68 19.25
C ASP A 45 9.06 -16.16 19.34
N LYS A 46 9.69 -15.44 18.40
CA LYS A 46 9.64 -13.97 18.31
C LYS A 46 8.27 -13.45 17.87
N GLN A 47 7.60 -14.16 16.96
CA GLN A 47 6.25 -13.84 16.54
C GLN A 47 5.28 -13.85 17.73
N LYS A 48 5.32 -14.89 18.57
CA LYS A 48 4.47 -14.97 19.78
C LYS A 48 4.74 -13.85 20.77
N GLU A 49 5.98 -13.38 20.88
CA GLU A 49 6.31 -12.25 21.74
C GLU A 49 5.75 -10.93 21.18
N ALA A 50 5.95 -10.71 19.87
CA ALA A 50 5.41 -9.56 19.17
C ALA A 50 3.87 -9.53 19.27
N ASP A 51 3.19 -10.65 18.99
CA ASP A 51 1.72 -10.76 19.07
C ASP A 51 1.19 -10.41 20.46
N LYS A 52 1.89 -10.78 21.53
CA LYS A 52 1.51 -10.40 22.91
C LYS A 52 1.63 -8.91 23.15
N LYS A 53 2.73 -8.28 22.70
CA LYS A 53 2.94 -6.82 22.81
C LYS A 53 1.90 -6.05 21.98
N ILE A 54 1.55 -6.57 20.81
CA ILE A 54 0.54 -6.02 19.91
C ILE A 54 -0.87 -6.16 20.50
N ALA A 55 -1.22 -7.32 21.05
CA ALA A 55 -2.53 -7.53 21.68
C ALA A 55 -2.72 -6.69 22.95
N ALA A 56 -1.62 -6.35 23.63
CA ALA A 56 -1.59 -5.43 24.75
C ALA A 56 -1.52 -3.95 24.33
N SER A 57 -1.52 -3.65 23.04
CA SER A 57 -1.41 -2.30 22.49
C SER A 57 -2.78 -1.74 22.08
N ASP A 58 -3.06 -0.53 22.55
CA ASP A 58 -4.37 0.12 22.32
C ASP A 58 -4.39 1.01 21.06
N SER A 59 -3.27 1.09 20.32
CA SER A 59 -3.14 2.04 19.21
C SER A 59 -2.19 1.56 18.10
N GLN A 60 -2.41 2.10 16.90
CA GLN A 60 -1.55 1.89 15.74
C GLN A 60 -0.12 2.41 15.95
N ALA A 61 0.07 3.46 16.76
CA ALA A 61 1.40 3.98 17.09
C ALA A 61 2.19 2.98 17.96
N THR A 62 1.53 2.31 18.90
CA THR A 62 2.14 1.29 19.73
C THR A 62 2.47 0.03 18.93
N PHE A 63 1.62 -0.30 17.94
CA PHE A 63 1.88 -1.36 16.99
C PHE A 63 3.16 -1.08 16.15
N ALA A 64 3.26 0.09 15.53
CA ALA A 64 4.45 0.49 14.76
C ALA A 64 5.73 0.47 15.62
N LYS A 65 5.64 0.96 16.87
CA LYS A 65 6.75 0.89 17.82
C LYS A 65 7.18 -0.56 18.11
N THR A 66 6.22 -1.47 18.30
CA THR A 66 6.53 -2.89 18.53
C THR A 66 7.26 -3.48 17.33
N VAL A 67 6.86 -3.15 16.10
CA VAL A 67 7.55 -3.63 14.89
C VAL A 67 8.98 -3.11 14.82
N SER A 68 9.23 -1.85 15.20
CA SER A 68 10.58 -1.26 15.23
C SER A 68 11.56 -1.92 16.21
N GLU A 69 11.08 -2.75 17.15
CA GLU A 69 11.95 -3.55 18.02
C GLU A 69 12.57 -4.75 17.29
N TYR A 70 11.98 -5.18 16.17
CA TYR A 70 12.38 -6.38 15.43
C TYR A 70 12.92 -6.08 14.02
N PHE A 71 12.53 -4.94 13.45
CA PHE A 71 12.87 -4.54 12.08
C PHE A 71 13.43 -3.13 12.05
N THR A 72 14.33 -2.87 11.11
CA THR A 72 14.82 -1.51 10.86
C THR A 72 13.76 -0.68 10.13
N ASP A 73 13.88 0.64 10.21
CA ASP A 73 13.01 1.57 9.47
C ASP A 73 13.04 1.27 7.95
N GLU A 74 14.21 0.96 7.39
CA GLU A 74 14.37 0.58 5.98
C GLU A 74 13.60 -0.70 5.62
N GLN A 75 13.59 -1.71 6.51
CA GLN A 75 12.84 -2.95 6.30
C GLN A 75 11.33 -2.68 6.36
N VAL A 76 10.89 -1.80 7.26
CA VAL A 76 9.49 -1.38 7.36
C VAL A 76 9.07 -0.59 6.11
N GLU A 77 9.87 0.39 5.69
CA GLU A 77 9.61 1.18 4.49
C GLU A 77 9.53 0.31 3.24
N THR A 78 10.48 -0.62 3.08
CA THR A 78 10.50 -1.58 1.97
C THR A 78 9.25 -2.47 1.97
N ALA A 79 8.84 -2.98 3.13
CA ALA A 79 7.65 -3.82 3.23
C ALA A 79 6.37 -3.05 2.87
N VAL A 80 6.26 -1.80 3.33
CA VAL A 80 5.11 -0.93 3.01
C VAL A 80 5.10 -0.56 1.53
N ASP A 81 6.26 -0.26 0.94
CA ASP A 81 6.41 0.01 -0.49
C ASP A 81 5.96 -1.18 -1.35
N ASP A 82 6.50 -2.36 -1.05
CA ASP A 82 6.15 -3.60 -1.75
C ASP A 82 4.66 -3.95 -1.61
N ALA A 83 4.10 -3.81 -0.40
CA ALA A 83 2.69 -4.03 -0.16
C ALA A 83 1.82 -3.02 -0.93
N SER A 84 2.21 -1.75 -0.98
CA SER A 84 1.51 -0.69 -1.72
C SER A 84 1.52 -0.97 -3.22
N ARG A 85 2.69 -1.32 -3.78
CA ARG A 85 2.83 -1.68 -5.19
C ARG A 85 1.95 -2.88 -5.55
N ARG A 86 1.96 -3.93 -4.73
CA ARG A 86 1.11 -5.13 -4.93
C ARG A 86 -0.37 -4.78 -4.85
N ALA A 87 -0.80 -4.07 -3.82
CA ALA A 87 -2.21 -3.73 -3.61
C ALA A 87 -2.78 -2.87 -4.74
N ILE A 88 -2.04 -1.85 -5.20
CA ILE A 88 -2.45 -1.03 -6.34
C ILE A 88 -2.51 -1.86 -7.62
N THR A 89 -1.55 -2.75 -7.85
CA THR A 89 -1.55 -3.65 -9.02
C THR A 89 -2.77 -4.57 -9.03
N GLU A 90 -3.08 -5.20 -7.89
CA GLU A 90 -4.26 -6.08 -7.77
C GLU A 90 -5.56 -5.29 -7.87
N TRP A 91 -5.61 -4.08 -7.32
CA TRP A 91 -6.76 -3.20 -7.46
C TRP A 91 -7.02 -2.80 -8.92
N LEU A 92 -5.97 -2.44 -9.67
CA LEU A 92 -6.07 -2.14 -11.11
C LEU A 92 -6.59 -3.35 -11.92
N LYS A 93 -6.10 -4.56 -11.61
CA LYS A 93 -6.62 -5.80 -12.23
C LYS A 93 -8.11 -6.01 -11.93
N ALA A 94 -8.52 -5.80 -10.68
CA ALA A 94 -9.91 -5.92 -10.27
C ALA A 94 -10.80 -4.89 -10.97
N LEU A 95 -10.36 -3.63 -11.02
CA LEU A 95 -11.05 -2.55 -11.73
C LEU A 95 -11.24 -2.90 -13.20
N ASN A 96 -10.26 -3.49 -13.88
CA ASN A 96 -10.31 -3.83 -15.31
C ASN A 96 -11.55 -4.68 -15.71
N THR A 97 -12.19 -5.37 -14.77
CA THR A 97 -13.43 -6.14 -15.00
C THR A 97 -14.72 -5.31 -14.91
N THR A 98 -14.66 -4.11 -14.34
CA THR A 98 -15.80 -3.23 -14.03
C THR A 98 -15.78 -1.90 -14.79
N LEU A 99 -14.62 -1.51 -15.34
CA LEU A 99 -14.46 -0.26 -16.09
C LEU A 99 -15.18 -0.27 -17.44
N THR A 100 -15.76 0.88 -17.79
CA THR A 100 -16.18 1.17 -19.16
C THR A 100 -14.97 1.29 -20.09
N ASP A 101 -15.20 1.27 -21.41
CA ASP A 101 -14.14 1.43 -22.39
C ASP A 101 -13.44 2.80 -22.28
N GLU A 102 -14.15 3.88 -21.94
CA GLU A 102 -13.52 5.18 -21.69
C GLU A 102 -12.63 5.16 -20.44
N GLN A 103 -13.11 4.58 -19.34
CA GLN A 103 -12.35 4.53 -18.08
C GLN A 103 -11.10 3.63 -18.23
N ARG A 104 -11.22 2.53 -18.98
CA ARG A 104 -10.10 1.65 -19.30
C ARG A 104 -9.01 2.38 -20.08
N LYS A 105 -9.38 3.24 -21.04
CA LYS A 105 -8.42 4.07 -21.78
C LYS A 105 -7.70 5.05 -20.87
N LYS A 106 -8.40 5.71 -19.93
CA LYS A 106 -7.78 6.62 -18.95
C LYS A 106 -6.76 5.89 -18.07
N ILE A 107 -7.09 4.69 -17.60
CA ILE A 107 -6.20 3.85 -16.78
C ILE A 107 -4.98 3.33 -17.57
N LEU A 108 -5.15 3.00 -18.86
CA LEU A 108 -4.03 2.59 -19.71
C LEU A 108 -3.01 3.72 -19.87
N VAL A 109 -3.47 4.94 -20.16
CA VAL A 109 -2.59 6.13 -20.26
C VAL A 109 -1.86 6.37 -18.94
N LEU A 110 -2.56 6.27 -17.81
CA LEU A 110 -1.94 6.36 -16.49
C LEU A 110 -0.81 5.34 -16.30
N SER A 111 -1.05 4.09 -16.70
CA SER A 111 -0.08 3.00 -16.54
C SER A 111 1.19 3.24 -17.38
N GLU A 112 1.02 3.78 -18.60
CA GLU A 112 2.12 4.16 -19.49
C GLU A 112 2.91 5.38 -18.99
N GLU A 113 2.26 6.32 -18.31
CA GLU A 113 2.95 7.45 -17.63
C GLU A 113 3.81 6.94 -16.48
N MET A 114 3.25 6.08 -15.63
CA MET A 114 3.96 5.51 -14.49
C MET A 114 5.19 4.67 -14.90
N GLN A 115 5.10 3.91 -16.00
CA GLN A 115 6.25 3.18 -16.54
C GLN A 115 7.36 4.11 -17.02
N ARG A 116 7.01 5.20 -17.73
CA ARG A 116 7.98 6.19 -18.20
C ARG A 116 8.70 6.90 -17.05
N ASP A 117 7.96 7.25 -16.00
CA ASP A 117 8.54 7.90 -14.82
C ASP A 117 9.53 6.96 -14.12
N ALA A 118 9.17 5.69 -13.93
CA ALA A 118 10.05 4.68 -13.32
C ALA A 118 11.35 4.44 -14.13
N GLU A 119 11.26 4.41 -15.47
CA GLU A 119 12.42 4.27 -16.35
C GLU A 119 13.32 5.52 -16.34
N SER A 120 12.75 6.70 -16.16
CA SER A 120 13.49 7.96 -16.08
C SER A 120 14.29 8.09 -14.78
N SER A 121 13.70 7.70 -13.65
CA SER A 121 14.35 7.72 -12.33
C SER A 121 15.44 6.66 -12.17
N SER A 122 15.42 5.61 -13.01
CA SER A 122 16.45 4.55 -13.03
C SER A 122 17.68 4.94 -13.86
N ARG A 123 17.63 6.05 -14.62
CA ARG A 123 18.70 6.53 -15.51
C ARG A 123 19.39 7.80 -15.02
N SER A 124 18.93 8.38 -13.91
CA SER A 124 19.48 9.57 -13.23
C SER A 124 20.22 9.17 -11.96
#